data_AF-A0A2A4G1X8-F1
#
_entry.id   AF-A0A2A4G1X8-F1
#
_cell.length_a   1.000
_cell.length_b   1.000
_cell.length_c   1.000
_cell.angle_alpha   90.00
_cell.angle_beta   90.00
_cell.angle_gamma   90.00
#
_symmetry.space_group_name_H-M   'P 1'
#
loop_
_entity.id
_entity.type
_entity.pdbx_description
1 polymer ?
#
loop_
_entity_poly.entity_id
_entity_poly.type
_entity_poly.pdbx_seq_one_letter_code
_entity_poly.pdbx_strand_id
1 'polypeptide(L)'
;MGMKGKWTAEQIAFLEANYTYIGDTELTVHFNAKWGGFTRKGIEKKRRLLKLKRNKKQLHQIRMRNRQRGVWTNNGSNRWENTEQYPIGHRYFCTSKKYVYIKTENGYEPYHRYLWEKHHGPIPDNHVVCFKEGADKEYFGVTDIQLVSRKEFIKTSTALP
;
A
#
# COMPACT_ATOMS: atom_id res chain seq x y z
N MET A 1 6.26 29.83 24.02
CA MET A 1 7.15 28.91 23.29
C MET A 1 7.60 27.81 24.26
N GLY A 2 7.19 26.56 24.05
CA GLY A 2 7.45 25.44 24.98
C GLY A 2 8.85 24.84 24.82
N MET A 3 9.52 24.58 25.95
CA MET A 3 10.88 24.02 26.04
C MET A 3 11.04 22.71 25.26
N LYS A 4 11.57 22.77 24.03
CA LYS A 4 12.13 21.61 23.35
C LYS A 4 13.48 21.28 23.99
N GLY A 5 13.55 20.24 24.84
CA GLY A 5 14.85 19.60 25.06
C GLY A 5 15.05 18.76 26.31
N LYS A 6 14.34 18.97 27.43
CA LYS A 6 14.67 18.26 28.68
C LYS A 6 13.46 17.51 29.22
N TRP A 7 13.55 16.19 29.22
CA TRP A 7 12.64 15.32 29.97
C TRP A 7 12.91 15.49 31.46
N THR A 8 11.90 15.83 32.25
CA THR A 8 12.05 15.93 33.70
C THR A 8 12.14 14.53 34.33
N ALA A 9 12.71 14.44 35.53
CA ALA A 9 12.75 13.19 36.29
C ALA A 9 11.34 12.62 36.53
N GLU A 10 10.38 13.50 36.81
CA GLU A 10 8.97 13.14 36.98
C GLU A 10 8.37 12.51 35.71
N GLN A 11 8.63 13.09 34.53
CA GLN A 11 8.17 12.56 33.25
C GLN A 11 8.76 11.18 32.96
N ILE A 12 10.03 10.97 33.32
CA ILE A 12 10.70 9.68 33.16
C ILE A 12 10.09 8.64 34.11
N ALA A 13 9.93 8.99 35.39
CA ALA A 13 9.31 8.09 36.39
C ALA A 13 7.88 7.70 35.98
N PHE A 14 7.09 8.66 35.47
CA PHE A 14 5.75 8.36 34.97
C PHE A 14 5.79 7.42 33.76
N LEU A 15 6.75 7.60 32.84
CA LEU A 15 6.91 6.69 31.70
C LEU A 15 7.29 5.28 32.15
N GLU A 16 8.24 5.15 33.09
CA GLU A 16 8.72 3.87 33.62
C GLU A 16 7.64 3.11 34.40
N ALA A 17 6.82 3.80 35.19
CA ALA A 17 5.73 3.17 35.93
C ALA A 17 4.62 2.62 35.00
N ASN A 18 4.40 3.25 33.85
CA ASN A 18 3.19 3.01 33.07
C ASN A 18 3.43 2.32 31.70
N TYR A 19 4.66 2.30 31.18
CA TYR A 19 4.90 1.81 29.81
C TYR A 19 4.49 0.36 29.56
N THR A 20 4.42 -0.48 30.59
CA THR A 20 4.07 -1.90 30.47
C THR A 20 2.59 -2.11 30.15
N TYR A 21 1.72 -1.29 30.75
CA TYR A 21 0.26 -1.44 30.65
C TYR A 21 -0.33 -0.51 29.59
N ILE A 22 0.17 0.73 29.43
CA ILE A 22 -0.36 1.70 28.47
C ILE A 22 0.49 1.83 27.21
N GLY A 23 -0.20 1.97 26.07
CA GLY A 23 0.42 2.13 24.76
C GLY A 23 0.95 3.54 24.53
N ASP A 24 1.84 3.71 23.55
CA ASP A 24 2.48 5.02 23.28
C ASP A 24 1.44 6.10 22.89
N THR A 25 0.34 5.71 22.22
CA THR A 25 -0.80 6.60 21.93
C THR A 25 -1.46 7.13 23.21
N GLU A 26 -1.75 6.26 24.17
CA GLU A 26 -2.42 6.63 25.42
C GLU A 26 -1.47 7.38 26.35
N LEU A 27 -0.21 6.94 26.43
CA LEU A 27 0.85 7.69 27.12
C LEU A 27 0.88 9.13 26.60
N THR A 28 0.78 9.34 25.29
CA THR A 28 0.77 10.70 24.72
C THR A 28 -0.43 11.52 25.23
N VAL A 29 -1.62 10.92 25.31
CA VAL A 29 -2.81 11.59 25.87
C VAL A 29 -2.58 11.98 27.34
N HIS A 30 -2.09 11.06 28.16
CA HIS A 30 -1.81 11.33 29.57
C HIS A 30 -0.70 12.37 29.77
N PHE A 31 0.35 12.32 28.95
CA PHE A 31 1.43 13.30 28.98
C PHE A 31 0.94 14.70 28.57
N ASN A 32 0.10 14.78 27.54
CA ASN A 32 -0.44 16.06 27.09
C ASN A 32 -1.44 16.66 28.08
N ALA A 33 -2.19 15.82 28.80
CA ALA A 33 -3.07 16.28 29.88
C ALA A 33 -2.28 16.87 31.07
N LYS A 34 -1.08 16.35 31.36
CA LYS A 34 -0.26 16.78 32.51
C LYS A 34 0.73 17.89 32.19
N TRP A 35 1.45 17.78 31.09
CA TRP A 35 2.58 18.67 30.75
C TRP A 35 2.44 19.36 29.39
N GLY A 36 1.60 18.84 28.50
CA GLY A 36 1.39 19.39 27.16
C GLY A 36 2.59 19.23 26.20
N GLY A 37 2.34 19.33 24.89
CA GLY A 37 3.39 19.45 23.87
C GLY A 37 4.16 18.15 23.52
N PHE A 38 3.69 16.99 23.95
CA PHE A 38 4.27 15.68 23.60
C PHE A 38 3.62 15.09 22.35
N THR A 39 4.47 14.51 21.49
CA THR A 39 4.03 13.72 20.34
C THR A 39 4.22 12.23 20.61
N ARG A 40 3.40 11.39 19.97
CA ARG A 40 3.54 9.93 20.03
C ARG A 40 4.95 9.46 19.69
N LYS A 41 5.54 10.03 18.64
CA LYS A 41 6.90 9.71 18.19
C LYS A 41 7.96 10.14 19.22
N GLY A 42 7.73 11.25 19.93
CA GLY A 42 8.60 11.70 21.02
C GLY A 42 8.60 10.73 22.20
N ILE A 43 7.41 10.29 22.63
CA ILE A 43 7.23 9.29 23.70
C ILE A 43 7.89 7.97 23.32
N GLU A 44 7.63 7.46 22.10
CA GLU A 44 8.25 6.23 21.59
C GLU A 44 9.78 6.33 21.59
N LYS A 45 10.33 7.43 21.06
CA LYS A 45 11.79 7.65 21.00
C LYS A 45 12.40 7.65 22.40
N LYS A 46 11.78 8.34 23.38
CA LYS A 46 12.29 8.36 24.75
C LYS A 46 12.21 6.98 25.41
N ARG A 47 11.09 6.26 25.25
CA ARG A 47 10.93 4.89 25.76
C ARG A 47 12.01 3.95 25.22
N ARG A 48 12.31 4.05 23.92
CA ARG A 48 13.38 3.27 23.28
C ARG A 48 14.77 3.65 23.80
N LEU A 49 15.04 4.95 24.00
CA LEU A 49 16.32 5.42 24.55
C LEU A 49 16.55 4.89 25.97
N LEU A 50 15.50 4.83 26.80
CA LEU A 50 15.52 4.24 28.14
C LEU A 50 15.48 2.70 28.14
N LYS A 51 15.52 2.05 26.96
CA LYS A 51 15.47 0.59 26.79
C LYS A 51 14.24 -0.08 27.42
N LEU A 52 13.14 0.66 27.58
CA LEU A 52 11.87 0.17 28.12
C LEU A 52 11.13 -0.68 27.07
N LYS A 53 11.43 -1.98 27.07
CA LYS A 53 10.88 -2.97 26.13
C LYS A 53 9.65 -3.65 26.75
N ARG A 54 8.58 -3.74 25.95
CA ARG A 54 7.37 -4.50 26.31
C ARG A 54 7.51 -5.94 25.85
N ASN A 55 6.99 -6.88 26.64
CA ASN A 55 6.90 -8.28 26.25
C ASN A 55 5.69 -8.55 25.33
N LYS A 56 5.61 -9.75 24.75
CA LYS A 56 4.54 -10.14 23.82
C LYS A 56 3.13 -10.05 24.46
N LYS A 57 2.98 -10.44 25.73
CA LYS A 57 1.71 -10.42 26.46
C LYS A 57 1.21 -8.98 26.69
N GLN A 58 2.09 -8.08 27.11
CA GLN A 58 1.80 -6.65 27.29
C GLN A 58 1.38 -6.00 25.97
N LEU A 59 2.10 -6.28 24.88
CA LEU A 59 1.75 -5.79 23.55
C LEU A 59 0.36 -6.29 23.11
N HIS A 60 0.04 -7.56 23.38
CA HIS A 60 -1.27 -8.12 23.08
C HIS A 60 -2.38 -7.41 23.87
N GLN A 61 -2.22 -7.21 25.17
CA GLN A 61 -3.19 -6.50 26.01
C GLN A 61 -3.42 -5.06 25.54
N ILE A 62 -2.35 -4.32 25.22
CA ILE A 62 -2.44 -2.95 24.68
C ILE A 62 -3.21 -2.95 23.34
N ARG A 63 -2.97 -3.93 22.47
CA ARG A 63 -3.70 -4.05 21.19
C ARG A 63 -5.19 -4.31 21.42
N MET A 64 -5.53 -5.23 22.31
CA MET A 64 -6.92 -5.55 22.64
C MET A 64 -7.66 -4.33 23.19
N ARG A 65 -7.04 -3.59 24.10
CA ARG A 65 -7.62 -2.35 24.64
C ARG A 65 -7.79 -1.28 23.56
N ASN A 66 -6.78 -1.06 22.72
CA ASN A 66 -6.89 -0.10 21.63
C ASN A 66 -8.02 -0.45 20.65
N ARG A 67 -8.26 -1.75 20.41
CA ARG A 67 -9.39 -2.24 19.60
C ARG A 67 -10.73 -1.93 20.28
N GLN A 68 -10.88 -2.26 21.56
CA GLN A 68 -12.11 -1.98 22.33
C GLN A 68 -12.43 -0.48 22.37
N ARG A 69 -11.41 0.37 22.47
CA ARG A 69 -11.55 1.84 22.50
C ARG A 69 -11.76 2.48 21.13
N GLY A 70 -11.72 1.72 20.05
CA GLY A 70 -11.87 2.25 18.70
C GLY A 70 -10.72 3.18 18.26
N VAL A 71 -9.53 3.08 18.86
CA VAL A 71 -8.38 3.97 18.54
C VAL A 71 -8.00 3.90 17.04
N TRP A 72 -8.36 2.81 16.36
CA TRP A 72 -8.02 2.54 14.96
C TRP A 72 -9.25 2.38 14.04
N THR A 73 -10.47 2.67 14.50
CA THR A 73 -11.70 2.42 13.70
C THR A 73 -11.81 3.32 12.47
N ASN A 74 -11.20 4.50 12.48
CA ASN A 74 -11.34 5.47 11.39
C ASN A 74 -10.18 5.44 10.38
N ASN A 75 -9.21 4.52 10.52
CA ASN A 75 -8.12 4.35 9.56
C ASN A 75 -8.47 3.39 8.41
N GLY A 76 -9.69 2.84 8.41
CA GLY A 76 -10.16 1.83 7.48
C GLY A 76 -11.06 2.35 6.37
N SER A 77 -11.04 3.66 6.07
CA SER A 77 -11.67 4.11 4.83
C SER A 77 -10.90 3.41 3.71
N ASN A 78 -11.54 2.44 3.04
CA ASN A 78 -10.86 1.71 1.98
C ASN A 78 -10.44 2.78 0.98
N ARG A 79 -9.15 2.82 0.67
CA ARG A 79 -8.61 3.81 -0.28
C ARG A 79 -9.45 3.79 -1.57
N TRP A 80 -9.92 2.61 -1.97
CA TRP A 80 -10.77 2.37 -3.13
C TRP A 80 -12.20 2.96 -3.04
N GLU A 81 -12.72 3.17 -1.83
CA GLU A 81 -14.03 3.80 -1.61
C GLU A 81 -13.94 5.34 -1.62
N ASN A 82 -12.76 5.90 -1.33
CA ASN A 82 -12.56 7.34 -1.17
C ASN A 82 -11.70 7.97 -2.28
N THR A 83 -11.24 7.15 -3.23
CA THR A 83 -10.51 7.63 -4.42
C THR A 83 -11.51 7.69 -5.56
N GLU A 84 -11.60 8.87 -6.20
CA GLU A 84 -12.31 9.02 -7.47
C GLU A 84 -11.79 8.00 -8.48
N GLN A 85 -12.70 7.22 -9.07
CA GLN A 85 -12.33 6.22 -10.07
C GLN A 85 -12.14 6.89 -11.42
N TYR A 86 -11.13 6.45 -12.17
CA TYR A 86 -10.97 6.88 -13.55
C TYR A 86 -12.18 6.49 -14.41
N PRO A 87 -12.56 7.33 -15.39
CA PRO A 87 -13.67 7.03 -16.29
C PRO A 87 -13.37 5.81 -17.16
N ILE A 88 -14.43 5.14 -17.62
CA ILE A 88 -14.34 4.05 -18.60
C ILE A 88 -13.60 4.57 -19.85
N GLY A 89 -12.66 3.77 -20.34
CA GLY A 89 -11.79 4.11 -21.47
C GLY A 89 -10.46 4.77 -21.06
N HIS A 90 -10.29 5.17 -19.79
CA HIS A 90 -9.02 5.72 -19.32
C HIS A 90 -7.89 4.68 -19.43
N ARG A 91 -6.76 5.08 -20.01
CA ARG A 91 -5.57 4.24 -20.21
C ARG A 91 -4.45 4.69 -19.28
N TYR A 92 -3.73 3.75 -18.70
CA TYR A 92 -2.53 4.05 -17.91
C TYR A 92 -1.44 2.98 -18.09
N PHE A 93 -0.19 3.39 -18.03
CA PHE A 93 0.95 2.47 -18.05
C PHE A 93 1.20 1.88 -16.65
N CYS A 94 1.08 0.56 -16.51
CA CYS A 94 1.35 -0.12 -15.26
C CYS A 94 2.85 -0.45 -15.17
N THR A 95 3.60 0.32 -14.38
CA THR A 95 5.06 0.15 -14.22
C THR A 95 5.46 -1.25 -13.74
N SER A 96 4.66 -1.88 -12.86
CA SER A 96 4.97 -3.21 -12.32
C SER A 96 4.82 -4.34 -13.34
N LYS A 97 3.84 -4.23 -14.25
CA LYS A 97 3.57 -5.22 -15.30
C LYS A 97 4.21 -4.85 -16.65
N LYS A 98 4.67 -3.61 -16.80
CA LYS A 98 5.24 -3.03 -18.03
C LYS A 98 4.29 -3.12 -19.23
N TYR A 99 3.00 -2.85 -19.01
CA TYR A 99 1.96 -2.82 -20.03
C TYR A 99 0.95 -1.70 -19.77
N VAL A 100 0.32 -1.20 -20.82
CA VAL A 100 -0.85 -0.31 -20.71
C VAL A 100 -2.09 -1.12 -20.34
N TYR A 101 -2.87 -0.58 -19.42
CA TYR A 101 -4.19 -1.07 -19.01
C TYR A 101 -5.26 -0.04 -19.37
N ILE A 102 -6.47 -0.51 -19.63
CA ILE A 102 -7.65 0.31 -19.90
C ILE A 102 -8.73 0.02 -18.85
N LYS A 103 -9.42 1.06 -18.39
CA LYS A 103 -10.61 0.92 -17.53
C LYS A 103 -11.81 0.48 -18.37
N THR A 104 -12.39 -0.66 -18.05
CA THR A 104 -13.64 -1.19 -18.61
C THR A 104 -14.74 -1.17 -17.53
N GLU A 105 -15.98 -1.52 -17.90
CA GLU A 105 -17.09 -1.70 -16.95
C GLU A 105 -16.79 -2.81 -15.92
N ASN A 106 -16.05 -3.84 -16.33
CA ASN A 106 -15.71 -5.00 -15.51
C ASN A 106 -14.39 -4.84 -14.72
N GLY A 107 -13.66 -3.73 -14.89
CA GLY A 107 -12.43 -3.49 -14.15
C GLY A 107 -11.32 -2.91 -15.01
N TYR A 108 -10.09 -3.40 -14.81
CA TYR A 108 -8.94 -2.98 -15.60
C TYR A 108 -8.39 -4.16 -16.39
N GLU A 109 -8.30 -3.98 -17.70
CA GLU A 109 -7.89 -5.03 -18.62
C GLU A 109 -6.62 -4.60 -19.39
N PRO A 110 -5.76 -5.54 -19.78
CA PRO A 110 -4.59 -5.22 -20.60
C PRO A 110 -5.01 -4.62 -21.95
N TYR A 111 -4.54 -3.41 -22.25
CA TYR A 111 -5.01 -2.64 -23.41
C TYR A 111 -4.73 -3.34 -24.75
N HIS A 112 -3.66 -4.11 -24.88
CA HIS A 112 -3.35 -4.87 -26.09
C HIS A 112 -4.39 -5.95 -26.41
N ARG A 113 -4.98 -6.59 -25.38
CA ARG A 113 -6.04 -7.58 -25.57
C ARG A 113 -7.34 -6.91 -25.98
N TYR A 114 -7.71 -5.86 -25.24
CA TYR A 114 -8.87 -5.03 -25.55
C TYR A 114 -8.80 -4.49 -27.00
N LEU A 115 -7.64 -3.98 -27.41
CA LEU A 115 -7.42 -3.46 -28.75
C LEU A 115 -7.53 -4.57 -29.81
N TRP A 116 -6.97 -5.75 -29.56
CA TRP A 116 -7.14 -6.90 -30.45
C TRP A 116 -8.61 -7.27 -30.61
N GLU A 117 -9.32 -7.47 -29.50
CA GLU A 117 -10.71 -7.93 -29.52
C GLU A 117 -11.65 -6.95 -30.22
N LYS A 118 -11.39 -5.65 -30.06
CA LYS A 118 -12.15 -4.60 -30.74
C LYS A 118 -12.00 -4.63 -32.27
N HIS A 119 -10.85 -5.07 -32.80
CA HIS A 119 -10.56 -5.04 -34.23
C HIS A 119 -10.71 -6.41 -34.92
N HIS A 120 -10.36 -7.50 -34.24
CA HIS A 120 -10.28 -8.85 -34.80
C HIS A 120 -11.28 -9.84 -34.18
N GLY A 121 -12.00 -9.43 -33.13
CA GLY A 121 -12.92 -10.30 -32.40
C GLY A 121 -12.23 -11.10 -31.29
N PRO A 122 -12.95 -12.04 -30.66
CA PRO A 122 -12.51 -12.71 -29.45
C PRO A 122 -11.18 -13.44 -29.63
N ILE A 123 -10.33 -13.39 -28.61
CA ILE A 123 -9.06 -14.13 -28.60
C ILE A 123 -9.38 -15.63 -28.47
N PRO A 124 -9.04 -16.47 -29.46
CA PRO A 124 -9.33 -17.90 -29.40
C PRO A 124 -8.59 -18.58 -28.25
N ASP A 125 -9.15 -19.70 -27.78
CA ASP A 125 -8.49 -20.52 -26.78
C ASP A 125 -7.08 -20.94 -27.25
N ASN A 126 -6.16 -21.04 -26.29
CA ASN A 126 -4.75 -21.35 -26.54
C ASN A 126 -3.98 -20.34 -27.41
N HIS A 127 -4.52 -19.15 -27.64
CA HIS A 127 -3.79 -18.05 -28.25
C HIS A 127 -3.46 -16.96 -27.23
N VAL A 128 -2.45 -16.17 -27.55
CA VAL A 128 -2.06 -14.99 -26.78
C VAL A 128 -1.79 -13.83 -27.73
N VAL A 129 -2.23 -12.64 -27.32
CA VAL A 129 -1.87 -11.41 -28.00
C VAL A 129 -0.52 -10.97 -27.46
N CYS A 130 0.47 -10.84 -28.34
CA CYS A 130 1.80 -10.36 -28.02
C CYS A 130 2.17 -9.17 -28.89
N PHE A 131 3.24 -8.49 -28.49
CA PHE A 131 3.82 -7.39 -29.23
C PHE A 131 4.75 -7.93 -30.30
N LYS A 132 4.76 -7.29 -31.47
CA LYS A 132 5.78 -7.54 -32.49
C LYS A 132 7.16 -7.12 -31.97
N GLU A 133 8.20 -7.66 -32.57
CA GLU A 133 9.57 -7.31 -32.22
C GLU A 133 9.81 -5.80 -32.41
N GLY A 134 10.43 -5.15 -31.41
CA GLY A 134 10.70 -3.71 -31.42
C GLY A 134 9.49 -2.81 -31.12
N ALA A 135 8.29 -3.36 -30.91
CA ALA A 135 7.11 -2.55 -30.60
C ALA A 135 7.19 -1.92 -29.19
N ASP A 136 6.78 -0.65 -29.11
CA ASP A 136 6.67 0.08 -27.85
C ASP A 136 5.47 -0.46 -27.04
N LYS A 137 5.65 -0.69 -25.74
CA LYS A 137 4.60 -1.23 -24.86
C LYS A 137 3.72 -0.16 -24.23
N GLU A 138 4.10 1.11 -24.40
CA GLU A 138 3.38 2.31 -23.95
C GLU A 138 2.62 2.97 -25.10
N TYR A 139 3.25 3.07 -26.27
CA TYR A 139 2.67 3.71 -27.47
C TYR A 139 2.56 2.74 -28.64
N PHE A 140 1.43 2.03 -28.73
CA PHE A 140 1.20 1.03 -29.80
C PHE A 140 -0.22 1.09 -30.37
N GLY A 141 -0.34 0.62 -31.62
CA GLY A 141 -1.59 0.41 -32.34
C GLY A 141 -1.90 -1.07 -32.58
N VAL A 142 -2.97 -1.31 -33.34
CA VAL A 142 -3.40 -2.67 -33.74
C VAL A 142 -2.37 -3.37 -34.61
N THR A 143 -1.57 -2.61 -35.37
CA THR A 143 -0.52 -3.12 -36.25
C THR A 143 0.71 -3.64 -35.51
N ASP A 144 0.92 -3.22 -34.27
CA ASP A 144 2.10 -3.55 -33.46
C ASP A 144 1.89 -4.77 -32.56
N ILE A 145 0.65 -5.26 -32.54
CA ILE A 145 0.25 -6.47 -31.82
C ILE A 145 -0.06 -7.59 -32.81
N GLN A 146 0.08 -8.81 -32.34
CA GLN A 146 -0.20 -10.01 -33.12
C GLN A 146 -0.76 -11.11 -32.22
N LEU A 147 -1.57 -11.97 -32.80
CA LEU A 147 -2.06 -13.18 -32.16
C LEU A 147 -1.14 -14.34 -32.53
N VAL A 148 -0.61 -15.01 -31.51
CA VAL A 148 0.24 -16.19 -31.66
C VAL A 148 -0.33 -17.34 -30.84
N SER A 149 -0.07 -18.58 -31.27
CA SER A 149 -0.41 -19.71 -30.42
C SER A 149 0.46 -19.72 -29.16
N ARG A 150 -0.06 -20.20 -28.04
CA ARG A 150 0.71 -20.35 -26.79
C ARG A 150 1.98 -21.19 -27.00
N LYS A 151 1.90 -22.21 -27.87
CA LYS A 151 3.04 -23.09 -28.18
C LYS A 151 4.17 -22.32 -28.87
N GLU A 152 3.84 -21.46 -29.83
CA GLU A 152 4.82 -20.61 -30.52
C GLU A 152 5.38 -19.57 -29.57
N PHE A 153 4.53 -18.91 -28.79
CA PHE A 153 4.96 -17.88 -27.83
C PHE A 153 5.97 -18.40 -26.81
N ILE A 154 5.74 -19.60 -26.27
CA ILE A 154 6.66 -20.23 -25.32
C ILE A 154 8.03 -20.44 -25.95
N LYS A 155 8.09 -21.01 -27.17
CA LYS A 155 9.34 -21.25 -27.90
C LYS A 155 10.15 -19.97 -28.09
N THR A 156 9.48 -18.88 -28.45
CA THR A 156 10.12 -17.57 -28.64
C THR A 156 10.57 -16.96 -27.30
N SER A 157 9.81 -17.14 -26.21
CA SER A 157 10.16 -16.60 -24.89
C SER A 157 11.37 -17.28 -24.24
N THR A 158 11.58 -18.57 -24.52
CA THR A 158 12.72 -19.36 -24.01
C THR A 158 14.02 -19.16 -24.80
N ALA A 159 13.97 -18.42 -25.91
CA ALA A 159 15.11 -18.21 -26.81
C ALA A 159 15.89 -16.90 -26.53
N LEU A 160 15.55 -16.16 -25.48
CA LEU A 160 16.29 -14.96 -25.07
C LEU A 160 17.16 -15.27 -23.83
N PRO A 161 18.49 -15.12 -23.91
CA PRO A 161 19.41 -15.35 -22.79
C PRO A 161 19.27 -14.32 -21.65
#